data_AF-L8LUB9-F1
#
_entry.id   AF-L8LUB9-F1
#
_cell.length_a   1.000
_cell.length_b   1.000
_cell.length_c   1.000
_cell.angle_alpha   90.00
_cell.angle_beta   90.00
_cell.angle_gamma   90.00
#
_symmetry.space_group_name_H-M   'P 1'
#
loop_
_entity.id
_entity.type
_entity.pdbx_description
1 polymer ?
#
loop_
_entity_poly.entity_id
_entity_poly.type
_entity_poly.pdbx_seq_one_letter_code
_entity_poly.pdbx_strand_id
1 'polypeptide(L)'
;MSWRLKLSNWLSDGALSRSQKQAELAKAKLKQQELTLEKLHGEIKQERIKVEQLVAQLQISQGFQVELGETQQQLRKAISESEDCRQKLPAAQKQLARLKKQLQKAEKNLSKSQDWLEQLQSPIRVAEIQKRLPKQEFDTLWGFGVNSPEVDTKIDSGSVLIKGWALGRRSPVAQIQISYKEHAIVGTPVNLSRPEVTNKYPEIPKANKSGFEMALSLVGMPSEVELELQAILKDETVLPLCAIFLKRED
;
A
#
# COMPACT_ATOMS: atom_id res chain seq x y z
N MET A 1 19.29 136.20 -29.56
CA MET A 1 18.96 135.73 -30.93
C MET A 1 19.23 134.23 -31.15
N SER A 2 18.77 133.30 -30.30
CA SER A 2 19.22 131.87 -30.39
C SER A 2 18.13 130.78 -30.27
N TRP A 3 16.87 131.13 -29.99
CA TRP A 3 15.80 130.13 -29.84
C TRP A 3 14.95 129.96 -31.12
N ARG A 4 14.78 131.03 -31.92
CA ARG A 4 14.06 130.97 -33.21
C ARG A 4 14.80 130.18 -34.29
N LEU A 5 16.14 130.22 -34.32
CA LEU A 5 16.98 129.45 -35.26
C LEU A 5 17.01 127.94 -34.96
N LYS A 6 16.89 127.55 -33.68
CA LYS A 6 16.76 126.12 -33.29
C LYS A 6 15.36 125.58 -33.61
N LEU A 7 14.31 126.37 -33.38
CA LEU A 7 12.93 126.01 -33.73
C LEU A 7 12.71 125.95 -35.25
N SER A 8 13.31 126.86 -36.04
CA SER A 8 13.20 126.81 -37.51
C SER A 8 13.94 125.61 -38.13
N ASN A 9 15.01 125.11 -37.49
CA ASN A 9 15.69 123.89 -37.93
C ASN A 9 14.93 122.61 -37.53
N TRP A 10 14.09 122.69 -36.49
CA TRP A 10 13.22 121.61 -36.03
C TRP A 10 11.87 121.58 -36.78
N LEU A 11 11.38 122.74 -37.23
CA LEU A 11 10.15 122.95 -38.01
C LEU A 11 10.40 123.13 -39.52
N SER A 12 11.63 122.90 -40.00
CA SER A 12 11.88 122.70 -41.43
C SER A 12 11.28 121.34 -41.81
N ASP A 13 10.50 121.32 -42.90
CA ASP A 13 9.65 120.23 -43.44
C ASP A 13 10.26 118.81 -43.42
N GLY A 14 11.57 118.68 -43.24
CA GLY A 14 12.30 117.42 -43.19
C GLY A 14 12.34 116.69 -41.83
N ALA A 15 12.18 117.34 -40.66
CA ALA A 15 12.34 116.66 -39.36
C ALA A 15 11.07 115.90 -38.94
N LEU A 16 9.89 116.54 -39.05
CA LEU A 16 8.59 115.94 -38.74
C LEU A 16 8.27 114.75 -39.67
N SER A 17 8.56 114.91 -40.96
CA SER A 17 8.46 113.86 -41.99
C SER A 17 9.40 112.68 -41.71
N ARG A 18 10.62 112.92 -41.22
CA ARG A 18 11.57 111.88 -40.80
C ARG A 18 11.07 111.10 -39.58
N SER A 19 10.53 111.78 -38.57
CA SER A 19 9.94 111.13 -37.39
C SER A 19 8.66 110.34 -37.73
N GLN A 20 7.82 110.83 -38.66
CA GLN A 20 6.65 110.10 -39.15
C GLN A 20 7.05 108.85 -39.95
N LYS A 21 8.03 108.95 -40.85
CA LYS A 21 8.59 107.78 -41.57
C LYS A 21 9.20 106.76 -40.61
N GLN A 22 9.91 107.21 -39.58
CA GLN A 22 10.46 106.33 -38.55
C GLN A 22 9.37 105.64 -37.73
N ALA A 23 8.28 106.33 -37.40
CA ALA A 23 7.13 105.75 -36.71
C ALA A 23 6.36 104.72 -37.58
N GLU A 24 6.17 104.99 -38.87
CA GLU A 24 5.59 104.06 -39.85
C GLU A 24 6.46 102.80 -40.01
N LEU A 25 7.79 102.97 -40.15
CA LEU A 25 8.74 101.86 -40.20
C LEU A 25 8.74 101.02 -38.92
N ALA A 26 8.64 101.67 -37.76
CA ALA A 26 8.55 100.98 -36.47
C ALA A 26 7.24 100.19 -36.34
N LYS A 27 6.10 100.76 -36.77
CA LYS A 27 4.80 100.06 -36.79
C LYS A 27 4.80 98.86 -37.75
N ALA A 28 5.39 99.00 -38.94
CA ALA A 28 5.51 97.91 -39.89
C ALA A 28 6.38 96.76 -39.34
N LYS A 29 7.50 97.09 -38.68
CA LYS A 29 8.34 96.10 -37.98
C LYS A 29 7.61 95.43 -36.82
N LEU A 30 6.84 96.19 -36.03
CA LEU A 30 6.04 95.64 -34.94
C LEU A 30 5.00 94.64 -35.46
N LYS A 31 4.26 95.01 -36.51
CA LYS A 31 3.26 94.14 -37.15
C LYS A 31 3.89 92.88 -37.76
N GLN A 32 5.09 93.02 -38.34
CA GLN A 32 5.85 91.87 -38.83
C GLN A 32 6.28 90.96 -37.68
N GLN A 33 6.70 91.53 -36.54
CA GLN A 33 7.05 90.77 -35.34
C GLN A 33 5.82 90.07 -34.74
N GLU A 34 4.67 90.71 -34.68
CA GLU A 34 3.41 90.11 -34.23
C GLU A 34 3.01 88.90 -35.10
N LEU A 35 3.09 89.04 -36.43
CA LEU A 35 2.82 87.92 -37.35
C LEU A 35 3.82 86.77 -37.18
N THR A 36 5.10 87.08 -36.93
CA THR A 36 6.09 86.03 -36.63
C THR A 36 5.81 85.37 -35.28
N LEU A 37 5.36 86.13 -34.28
CA LEU A 37 5.00 85.60 -32.98
C LEU A 37 3.77 84.70 -33.06
N GLU A 38 2.73 85.08 -33.82
CA GLU A 38 1.55 84.25 -34.08
C GLU A 38 1.92 82.95 -34.80
N LYS A 39 2.79 83.04 -35.82
CA LYS A 39 3.27 81.86 -36.54
C LYS A 39 4.05 80.91 -35.62
N LEU A 40 4.98 81.45 -34.83
CA LEU A 40 5.73 80.68 -33.83
C LEU A 40 4.80 80.09 -32.77
N HIS A 41 3.76 80.81 -32.34
CA HIS A 41 2.75 80.29 -31.41
C HIS A 41 1.98 79.11 -32.02
N GLY A 42 1.61 79.21 -33.30
CA GLY A 42 0.97 78.14 -34.04
C GLY A 42 1.86 76.90 -34.16
N GLU A 43 3.14 77.08 -34.47
CA GLU A 43 4.13 76.00 -34.53
C GLU A 43 4.33 75.34 -33.15
N ILE A 44 4.51 76.14 -32.09
CA ILE A 44 4.61 75.64 -30.70
C ILE A 44 3.36 74.85 -30.30
N LYS A 45 2.16 75.32 -30.69
CA LYS A 45 0.91 74.62 -30.39
C LYS A 45 0.82 73.27 -31.12
N GLN A 46 1.25 73.21 -32.38
CA GLN A 46 1.29 71.95 -33.13
C GLN A 46 2.30 70.97 -32.55
N GLU A 47 3.49 71.45 -32.18
CA GLU A 47 4.50 70.61 -31.53
C GLU A 47 4.01 70.08 -30.18
N ARG A 48 3.28 70.87 -29.38
CA ARG A 48 2.64 70.38 -28.14
C ARG A 48 1.67 69.23 -28.39
N ILE A 49 0.80 69.35 -29.39
CA ILE A 49 -0.17 68.29 -29.73
C ILE A 49 0.57 67.00 -30.13
N LYS A 50 1.62 67.11 -30.94
CA LYS A 50 2.44 65.96 -31.34
C LYS A 50 3.11 65.29 -30.14
N VAL A 51 3.68 66.10 -29.22
CA VAL A 51 4.29 65.58 -27.99
C VAL A 51 3.26 64.86 -27.14
N GLU A 52 2.06 65.40 -26.96
CA GLU A 52 0.97 64.74 -26.21
C GLU A 52 0.58 63.39 -26.84
N GLN A 53 0.47 63.32 -28.16
CA GLN A 53 0.20 62.07 -28.88
C GLN A 53 1.32 61.05 -28.70
N LEU A 54 2.58 61.47 -28.79
CA LEU A 54 3.73 60.59 -28.58
C LEU A 54 3.82 60.10 -27.13
N VAL A 55 3.51 60.96 -26.15
CA VAL A 55 3.43 60.58 -24.74
C VAL A 55 2.32 59.54 -24.52
N ALA A 56 1.14 59.71 -25.13
CA ALA A 56 0.07 58.72 -25.05
C ALA A 56 0.46 57.37 -25.68
N GLN A 57 1.13 57.38 -26.84
CA GLN A 57 1.64 56.15 -27.46
C GLN A 57 2.70 55.46 -26.60
N LEU A 58 3.59 56.22 -25.97
CA LEU A 58 4.58 55.68 -25.03
C LEU A 58 3.91 55.02 -23.83
N GLN A 59 2.91 55.65 -23.22
CA GLN A 59 2.15 55.07 -22.10
C GLN A 59 1.46 53.75 -22.48
N ILE A 60 0.85 53.69 -23.66
CA ILE A 60 0.23 52.45 -24.17
C ILE A 60 1.30 51.35 -24.32
N SER A 61 2.46 51.68 -24.91
CA SER A 61 3.54 50.70 -25.08
C SER A 61 4.10 50.20 -23.75
N GLN A 62 4.19 51.07 -22.74
CA GLN A 62 4.60 50.69 -21.39
C GLN A 62 3.58 49.77 -20.71
N GLY A 63 2.27 50.01 -20.92
CA GLY A 63 1.21 49.12 -20.43
C GLY A 63 1.33 47.71 -20.99
N PHE A 64 1.54 47.56 -22.30
CA PHE A 64 1.77 46.25 -22.92
C PHE A 64 3.04 45.56 -22.40
N GLN A 65 4.10 46.31 -22.10
CA GLN A 65 5.30 45.72 -21.48
C GLN A 65 5.04 45.16 -20.08
N VAL A 66 4.18 45.82 -19.29
CA VAL A 66 3.77 45.36 -17.96
C VAL A 66 2.96 44.07 -18.06
N GLU A 67 1.91 44.05 -18.91
CA GLU A 67 1.10 42.85 -19.15
C GLU A 67 1.94 41.67 -19.66
N LEU A 68 2.90 41.94 -20.55
CA LEU A 68 3.83 40.93 -21.04
C LEU A 68 4.74 40.40 -19.92
N GLY A 69 5.16 41.25 -18.97
CA GLY A 69 5.90 40.84 -17.78
C GLY A 69 5.08 39.97 -16.83
N GLU A 70 3.84 40.36 -16.54
CA GLU A 70 2.92 39.60 -15.68
C GLU A 70 2.59 38.23 -16.27
N THR A 71 2.28 38.17 -17.57
CA THR A 71 2.01 36.91 -18.27
C THR A 71 3.25 36.02 -18.31
N GLN A 72 4.46 36.57 -18.49
CA GLN A 72 5.71 35.81 -18.36
C GLN A 72 5.89 35.25 -16.94
N GLN A 73 5.54 36.01 -15.90
CA GLN A 73 5.64 35.54 -14.52
C GLN A 73 4.62 34.42 -14.23
N GLN A 74 3.38 34.55 -14.70
CA GLN A 74 2.36 33.52 -14.60
C GLN A 74 2.78 32.24 -15.35
N LEU A 75 3.34 32.38 -16.55
CA LEU A 75 3.85 31.25 -17.33
C LEU A 75 4.98 30.54 -16.59
N ARG A 76 5.95 31.27 -16.01
CA ARG A 76 7.02 30.69 -15.19
C ARG A 76 6.45 29.92 -13.99
N LYS A 77 5.44 30.47 -13.32
CA LYS A 77 4.77 29.81 -12.20
C LYS A 77 4.09 28.52 -12.66
N ALA A 78 3.31 28.56 -13.74
CA ALA A 78 2.62 27.40 -14.29
C ALA A 78 3.59 26.29 -14.75
N ILE A 79 4.73 26.67 -15.35
CA ILE A 79 5.79 25.73 -15.71
C ILE A 79 6.36 25.05 -14.46
N SER A 80 6.69 25.83 -13.42
CA SER A 80 7.19 25.29 -12.16
C SER A 80 6.20 24.32 -11.50
N GLU A 81 4.90 24.65 -11.48
CA GLU A 81 3.85 23.79 -10.93
C GLU A 81 3.69 22.49 -11.73
N SER A 82 3.81 22.56 -13.06
CA SER A 82 3.78 21.39 -13.95
C SER A 82 4.99 20.47 -13.74
N GLU A 83 6.18 21.04 -13.57
CA GLU A 83 7.41 20.30 -13.26
C GLU A 83 7.33 19.61 -11.90
N ASP A 84 6.81 20.28 -10.87
CA ASP A 84 6.56 19.70 -9.56
C ASP A 84 5.61 18.50 -9.63
N CYS A 85 4.51 18.63 -10.39
CA CYS A 85 3.59 17.52 -10.62
C CYS A 85 4.28 16.36 -11.34
N ARG A 86 5.09 16.66 -12.36
CA ARG A 86 5.86 15.67 -13.12
C ARG A 86 6.86 14.92 -12.25
N GLN A 87 7.50 15.59 -11.29
CA GLN A 87 8.43 14.96 -10.35
C GLN A 87 7.73 14.06 -9.32
N LYS A 88 6.50 14.40 -8.91
CA LYS A 88 5.71 13.60 -7.95
C LYS A 88 5.06 12.36 -8.59
N LEU A 89 4.81 12.38 -9.90
CA LEU A 89 4.15 11.29 -10.63
C LEU A 89 4.85 9.91 -10.48
N PRO A 90 6.18 9.77 -10.64
CA PRO A 90 6.86 8.48 -10.50
C PRO A 90 6.77 7.91 -9.09
N ALA A 91 6.82 8.77 -8.06
CA ALA A 91 6.68 8.34 -6.68
C ALA A 91 5.27 7.77 -6.41
N ALA A 92 4.23 8.43 -6.90
CA ALA A 92 2.85 7.94 -6.83
C ALA A 92 2.66 6.61 -7.59
N GLN A 93 3.23 6.50 -8.80
CA GLN A 93 3.19 5.26 -9.58
C GLN A 93 3.89 4.09 -8.86
N LYS A 94 5.06 4.35 -8.26
CA LYS A 94 5.79 3.35 -7.46
C LYS A 94 5.00 2.90 -6.24
N GLN A 95 4.33 3.84 -5.55
CA GLN A 95 3.44 3.54 -4.43
C GLN A 95 2.28 2.64 -4.85
N LEU A 96 1.62 2.97 -5.97
CA LEU A 96 0.51 2.18 -6.51
C LEU A 96 0.95 0.77 -6.93
N ALA A 97 2.13 0.64 -7.55
CA ALA A 97 2.69 -0.67 -7.89
C ALA A 97 2.98 -1.52 -6.64
N ARG A 98 3.45 -0.90 -5.55
CA ARG A 98 3.68 -1.57 -4.27
C ARG A 98 2.37 -2.06 -3.66
N LEU A 99 1.33 -1.22 -3.64
CA LEU A 99 0.01 -1.58 -3.13
C LEU A 99 -0.62 -2.72 -3.94
N LYS A 100 -0.53 -2.69 -5.28
CA LYS A 100 -0.99 -3.79 -6.14
C LYS A 100 -0.29 -5.11 -5.82
N LYS A 101 1.03 -5.11 -5.61
CA LYS A 101 1.77 -6.32 -5.21
C LYS A 101 1.33 -6.83 -3.83
N GLN A 102 1.09 -5.94 -2.87
CA GLN A 102 0.59 -6.32 -1.55
C GLN A 102 -0.80 -6.94 -1.63
N LEU A 103 -1.69 -6.35 -2.41
CA LEU A 103 -3.05 -6.87 -2.64
C LEU A 103 -3.00 -8.26 -3.27
N GLN A 104 -2.22 -8.44 -4.34
CA GLN A 104 -2.06 -9.75 -4.98
C GLN A 104 -1.50 -10.82 -4.01
N LYS A 105 -0.56 -10.43 -3.13
CA LYS A 105 -0.04 -11.34 -2.10
C LYS A 105 -1.12 -11.69 -1.08
N ALA A 106 -1.93 -10.71 -0.65
CA ALA A 106 -3.02 -10.92 0.27
C ALA A 106 -4.09 -11.86 -0.31
N GLU A 107 -4.48 -11.67 -1.58
CA GLU A 107 -5.41 -12.55 -2.29
C GLU A 107 -4.89 -13.99 -2.37
N LYS A 108 -3.62 -14.18 -2.73
CA LYS A 108 -3.00 -15.52 -2.74
C LYS A 108 -3.01 -16.17 -1.35
N ASN A 109 -2.78 -15.40 -0.30
CA ASN A 109 -2.83 -15.92 1.06
C ASN A 109 -4.27 -16.26 1.49
N LEU A 110 -5.25 -15.44 1.08
CA LEU A 110 -6.65 -15.68 1.33
C LEU A 110 -7.13 -16.96 0.65
N SER A 111 -6.83 -17.15 -0.64
CA SER A 111 -7.14 -18.38 -1.38
C SER A 111 -6.51 -19.60 -0.70
N LYS A 112 -5.22 -19.55 -0.34
CA LYS A 112 -4.60 -20.65 0.44
C LYS A 112 -5.30 -20.94 1.75
N SER A 113 -5.80 -19.91 2.43
CA SER A 113 -6.51 -20.07 3.69
C SER A 113 -7.91 -20.65 3.47
N GLN A 114 -8.58 -20.30 2.36
CA GLN A 114 -9.84 -20.89 1.94
C GLN A 114 -9.67 -22.37 1.57
N ASP A 115 -8.66 -22.71 0.77
CA ASP A 115 -8.33 -24.10 0.44
C ASP A 115 -8.04 -24.92 1.71
N TRP A 116 -7.36 -24.33 2.69
CA TRP A 116 -7.10 -24.96 3.99
C TRP A 116 -8.39 -25.15 4.81
N LEU A 117 -9.32 -24.19 4.78
CA LEU A 117 -10.61 -24.32 5.45
C LEU A 117 -11.49 -25.40 4.81
N GLU A 118 -11.50 -25.51 3.48
CA GLU A 118 -12.20 -26.58 2.77
C GLU A 118 -11.63 -27.96 3.15
N GLN A 119 -10.30 -28.09 3.24
CA GLN A 119 -9.64 -29.32 3.69
C GLN A 119 -9.98 -29.72 5.13
N LEU A 120 -10.29 -28.76 6.00
CA LEU A 120 -10.72 -29.03 7.36
C LEU A 120 -12.20 -29.44 7.45
N GLN A 121 -13.02 -29.08 6.46
CA GLN A 121 -14.45 -29.38 6.42
C GLN A 121 -14.76 -30.76 5.84
N SER A 122 -13.83 -31.36 5.07
CA SER A 122 -14.00 -32.72 4.57
C SER A 122 -13.89 -33.76 5.70
N PRO A 123 -14.94 -34.55 5.95
CA PRO A 123 -14.92 -35.55 7.00
C PRO A 123 -13.87 -36.63 6.69
N ILE A 124 -13.19 -37.11 7.72
CA ILE A 124 -12.23 -38.22 7.61
C ILE A 124 -12.91 -39.50 8.08
N ARG A 125 -12.84 -40.56 7.27
CA ARG A 125 -13.33 -41.89 7.62
C ARG A 125 -12.18 -42.81 8.02
N VAL A 126 -12.41 -43.66 9.01
CA VAL A 126 -11.55 -44.80 9.30
C VAL A 126 -11.83 -45.91 8.30
N ALA A 127 -10.96 -46.07 7.31
CA ALA A 127 -11.14 -47.03 6.22
C ALA A 127 -10.90 -48.47 6.67
N GLU A 128 -9.86 -48.69 7.46
CA GLU A 128 -9.47 -50.03 7.91
C GLU A 128 -8.65 -49.96 9.21
N ILE A 129 -8.77 -50.99 10.05
CA ILE A 129 -7.87 -51.21 11.20
C ILE A 129 -7.28 -52.61 11.08
N GLN A 130 -5.99 -52.68 10.73
CA GLN A 130 -5.28 -53.93 10.49
C GLN A 130 -4.40 -54.30 11.69
N LYS A 131 -4.64 -55.46 12.31
CA LYS A 131 -3.76 -55.96 13.39
C LYS A 131 -2.42 -56.43 12.81
N ARG A 132 -1.31 -55.98 13.40
CA ARG A 132 0.06 -56.22 12.90
C ARG A 132 0.99 -56.93 13.87
N LEU A 133 0.50 -57.32 15.06
CA LEU A 133 1.31 -58.08 16.01
C LEU A 133 1.84 -59.39 15.36
N PRO A 134 3.17 -59.57 15.25
CA PRO A 134 3.76 -60.77 14.67
C PRO A 134 3.42 -61.99 15.51
N LYS A 135 3.19 -63.14 14.86
CA LYS A 135 2.85 -64.40 15.56
C LYS A 135 3.93 -64.82 16.56
N GLN A 136 5.20 -64.55 16.25
CA GLN A 136 6.35 -64.83 17.12
C GLN A 136 6.32 -64.02 18.42
N GLU A 137 5.59 -62.90 18.45
CA GLU A 137 5.50 -62.01 19.60
C GLU A 137 4.22 -62.23 20.42
N PHE A 138 3.39 -63.22 20.08
CA PHE A 138 2.15 -63.50 20.83
C PHE A 138 2.40 -63.89 22.30
N ASP A 139 3.58 -64.39 22.63
CA ASP A 139 3.96 -64.68 24.02
C ASP A 139 4.36 -63.43 24.83
N THR A 140 4.53 -62.26 24.18
CA THR A 140 4.91 -61.02 24.86
C THR A 140 3.73 -60.27 25.47
N LEU A 141 2.51 -60.45 24.93
CA LEU A 141 1.28 -59.80 25.37
C LEU A 141 0.20 -60.84 25.72
N TRP A 142 -0.57 -60.58 26.77
CA TRP A 142 -1.82 -61.31 27.02
C TRP A 142 -2.92 -60.92 26.03
N GLY A 143 -2.85 -59.68 25.53
CA GLY A 143 -3.74 -59.18 24.50
C GLY A 143 -3.73 -57.66 24.43
N PHE A 144 -4.40 -57.15 23.40
CA PHE A 144 -4.72 -55.74 23.26
C PHE A 144 -6.07 -55.60 22.54
N GLY A 145 -6.69 -54.43 22.68
CA GLY A 145 -7.89 -54.07 21.95
C GLY A 145 -7.93 -52.58 21.69
N VAL A 146 -8.40 -52.21 20.50
CA VAL A 146 -8.74 -50.83 20.14
C VAL A 146 -10.26 -50.74 20.20
N ASN A 147 -10.76 -49.91 21.11
CA ASN A 147 -12.18 -49.66 21.31
C ASN A 147 -12.66 -48.45 20.50
N SER A 148 -11.76 -47.53 20.17
CA SER A 148 -12.05 -46.37 19.34
C SER A 148 -10.76 -45.93 18.64
N PRO A 149 -10.82 -45.48 17.37
CA PRO A 149 -12.02 -45.46 16.54
C PRO A 149 -12.42 -46.86 16.04
N GLU A 150 -13.63 -46.99 15.54
CA GLU A 150 -14.10 -48.20 14.83
C GLU A 150 -13.99 -47.99 13.32
N VAL A 151 -13.94 -49.08 12.54
CA VAL A 151 -14.02 -48.99 11.08
C VAL A 151 -15.31 -48.25 10.71
N ASP A 152 -15.23 -47.40 9.69
CA ASP A 152 -16.32 -46.53 9.21
C ASP A 152 -16.71 -45.37 10.12
N THR A 153 -15.99 -45.15 11.22
CA THR A 153 -16.17 -43.93 12.03
C THR A 153 -15.84 -42.70 11.19
N LYS A 154 -16.77 -41.73 11.16
CA LYS A 154 -16.56 -40.39 10.59
C LYS A 154 -16.03 -39.42 11.64
N ILE A 155 -15.03 -38.64 11.25
CA ILE A 155 -14.30 -37.71 12.11
C ILE A 155 -14.42 -36.32 11.50
N ASP A 156 -15.26 -35.48 12.13
CA ASP A 156 -15.57 -34.12 11.67
C ASP A 156 -14.82 -33.04 12.48
N SER A 157 -14.20 -33.42 13.61
CA SER A 157 -13.59 -32.51 14.58
C SER A 157 -12.12 -32.18 14.28
N GLY A 158 -11.55 -32.72 13.20
CA GLY A 158 -10.12 -32.60 12.89
C GLY A 158 -9.19 -33.37 13.85
N SER A 159 -9.74 -34.17 14.77
CA SER A 159 -8.99 -35.03 15.67
C SER A 159 -9.69 -36.36 15.91
N VAL A 160 -8.92 -37.43 16.06
CA VAL A 160 -9.43 -38.77 16.36
C VAL A 160 -9.07 -39.17 17.78
N LEU A 161 -10.04 -39.70 18.51
CA LEU A 161 -9.84 -40.21 19.84
C LEU A 161 -9.53 -41.70 19.76
N ILE A 162 -8.34 -42.08 20.22
CA ILE A 162 -7.86 -43.45 20.16
C ILE A 162 -7.88 -44.01 21.58
N LYS A 163 -8.72 -45.02 21.79
CA LYS A 163 -8.95 -45.65 23.09
C LYS A 163 -8.80 -47.15 22.97
N GLY A 164 -8.24 -47.75 24.01
CA GLY A 164 -8.11 -49.19 24.05
C GLY A 164 -7.56 -49.70 25.36
N TRP A 165 -7.05 -50.92 25.29
CA TRP A 165 -6.30 -51.56 26.34
C TRP A 165 -5.16 -52.39 25.76
N ALA A 166 -4.08 -52.54 26.52
CA ALA A 166 -2.97 -53.42 26.19
C ALA A 166 -2.43 -54.03 27.49
N LEU A 167 -2.21 -55.35 27.49
CA LEU A 167 -1.78 -56.08 28.67
C LEU A 167 -0.54 -56.92 28.34
N GLY A 168 0.59 -56.52 28.92
CA GLY A 168 1.86 -57.20 28.74
C GLY A 168 1.97 -58.47 29.57
N ARG A 169 2.53 -59.53 28.96
CA ARG A 169 2.78 -60.83 29.59
C ARG A 169 4.21 -60.94 30.11
N ARG A 170 5.19 -60.65 29.24
CA ARG A 170 6.62 -60.69 29.60
C ARG A 170 7.03 -59.51 30.47
N SER A 171 6.63 -58.32 30.06
CA SER A 171 6.86 -57.06 30.78
C SER A 171 5.61 -56.18 30.67
N PRO A 172 5.25 -55.37 31.68
CA PRO A 172 4.09 -54.49 31.60
C PRO A 172 4.23 -53.49 30.45
N VAL A 173 3.12 -53.20 29.78
CA VAL A 173 3.07 -52.10 28.81
C VAL A 173 3.17 -50.78 29.61
N ALA A 174 4.15 -49.95 29.26
CA ALA A 174 4.36 -48.65 29.88
C ALA A 174 3.55 -47.57 29.14
N GLN A 175 3.58 -47.59 27.82
CA GLN A 175 3.01 -46.54 26.97
C GLN A 175 2.52 -47.13 25.65
N ILE A 176 1.48 -46.52 25.08
CA ILE A 176 1.10 -46.67 23.68
C ILE A 176 1.63 -45.47 22.91
N GLN A 177 2.16 -45.70 21.72
CA GLN A 177 2.68 -44.69 20.82
C GLN A 177 2.03 -44.82 19.45
N ILE A 178 1.80 -43.67 18.80
CA ILE A 178 1.41 -43.59 17.40
C ILE A 178 2.58 -43.04 16.59
N SER A 179 2.89 -43.70 15.48
CA SER A 179 3.86 -43.24 14.49
C SER A 179 3.24 -43.05 13.10
N TYR A 180 3.82 -42.12 12.36
CA TYR A 180 3.58 -41.92 10.93
C TYR A 180 4.92 -41.89 10.21
N LYS A 181 5.11 -42.76 9.20
CA LYS A 181 6.38 -42.90 8.48
C LYS A 181 7.58 -43.01 9.42
N GLU A 182 7.50 -43.92 10.40
CA GLU A 182 8.55 -44.18 11.41
C GLU A 182 8.80 -43.03 12.41
N HIS A 183 8.10 -41.90 12.32
CA HIS A 183 8.22 -40.80 13.27
C HIS A 183 7.14 -40.88 14.34
N ALA A 184 7.55 -40.88 15.61
CA ALA A 184 6.65 -40.80 16.75
C ALA A 184 5.87 -39.48 16.73
N ILE A 185 4.54 -39.55 16.71
CA ILE A 185 3.66 -38.36 16.73
C ILE A 185 3.22 -38.05 18.15
N VAL A 186 2.67 -39.06 18.84
CA VAL A 186 2.07 -38.91 20.17
C VAL A 186 2.16 -40.23 20.91
N GLY A 187 2.19 -40.17 22.24
CA GLY A 187 2.05 -41.35 23.07
C GLY A 187 1.37 -41.05 24.40
N THR A 188 0.86 -42.09 25.04
CA THR A 188 0.10 -42.00 26.29
C THR A 188 0.44 -43.20 27.20
N PRO A 189 0.57 -42.99 28.52
CA PRO A 189 0.81 -44.10 29.44
C PRO A 189 -0.37 -45.08 29.46
N VAL A 190 -0.06 -46.35 29.71
CA VAL A 190 -1.06 -47.39 29.96
C VAL A 190 -1.32 -47.49 31.46
N ASN A 191 -2.35 -46.78 31.93
CA ASN A 191 -2.66 -46.71 33.36
C ASN A 191 -4.15 -46.50 33.68
N LEU A 192 -5.02 -46.46 32.66
CA LEU A 192 -6.46 -46.21 32.86
C LEU A 192 -7.19 -47.47 33.32
N SER A 193 -8.21 -47.26 34.14
CA SER A 193 -9.02 -48.34 34.73
C SER A 193 -9.82 -49.08 33.66
N ARG A 194 -9.77 -50.41 33.65
CA ARG A 194 -10.49 -51.30 32.75
C ARG A 194 -11.08 -52.50 33.50
N PRO A 195 -12.21 -52.33 34.20
CA PRO A 195 -12.88 -53.41 34.92
C PRO A 195 -13.20 -54.61 34.02
N GLU A 196 -13.59 -54.36 32.77
CA GLU A 196 -13.89 -55.38 31.76
C GLU A 196 -12.68 -56.27 31.43
N VAL A 197 -11.48 -55.70 31.40
CA VAL A 197 -10.23 -56.46 31.18
C VAL A 197 -9.85 -57.25 32.43
N THR A 198 -10.10 -56.68 33.62
CA THR A 198 -9.88 -57.36 34.90
C THR A 198 -10.75 -58.61 35.02
N ASN A 199 -12.02 -58.53 34.62
CA ASN A 199 -12.93 -59.69 34.63
C ASN A 199 -12.47 -60.80 33.67
N LYS A 200 -11.85 -60.43 32.54
CA LYS A 200 -11.30 -61.38 31.57
C LYS A 200 -9.98 -62.01 32.03
N TYR A 201 -9.19 -61.29 32.83
CA TYR A 201 -7.88 -61.70 33.32
C TYR A 201 -7.77 -61.47 34.85
N PRO A 202 -8.57 -62.19 35.66
CA PRO A 202 -8.66 -61.94 37.11
C PRO A 202 -7.36 -62.26 37.85
N GLU A 203 -6.56 -63.19 37.34
CA GLU A 203 -5.25 -63.57 37.89
C GLU A 203 -4.13 -62.54 37.64
N ILE A 204 -4.41 -61.47 36.90
CA ILE A 204 -3.41 -60.46 36.53
C ILE A 204 -3.70 -59.14 37.27
N PRO A 205 -2.99 -58.82 38.36
CA PRO A 205 -3.25 -57.59 39.14
C PRO A 205 -3.16 -56.29 38.32
N LYS A 206 -2.39 -56.30 37.23
CA LYS A 206 -2.21 -55.14 36.34
C LYS A 206 -3.31 -55.01 35.29
N ALA A 207 -4.20 -55.99 35.15
CA ALA A 207 -5.29 -55.96 34.17
C ALA A 207 -6.21 -54.74 34.35
N ASN A 208 -6.44 -54.31 35.60
CA ASN A 208 -7.24 -53.11 35.85
C ASN A 208 -6.60 -51.85 35.30
N LYS A 209 -5.26 -51.74 35.23
CA LYS A 209 -4.55 -50.56 34.72
C LYS A 209 -3.99 -50.79 33.32
N SER A 210 -4.78 -51.44 32.47
CA SER A 210 -4.40 -51.77 31.09
C SER A 210 -4.92 -50.79 30.04
N GLY A 211 -5.73 -49.80 30.45
CA GLY A 211 -6.37 -48.87 29.53
C GLY A 211 -5.45 -47.74 29.09
N PHE A 212 -5.71 -47.24 27.89
CA PHE A 212 -5.09 -46.04 27.34
C PHE A 212 -6.12 -45.20 26.57
N GLU A 213 -5.84 -43.90 26.50
CA GLU A 213 -6.62 -42.92 25.76
C GLU A 213 -5.70 -41.79 25.28
N MET A 214 -5.84 -41.41 24.02
CA MET A 214 -5.13 -40.26 23.45
C MET A 214 -5.96 -39.61 22.34
N ALA A 215 -5.88 -38.28 22.22
CA ALA A 215 -6.41 -37.55 21.08
C ALA A 215 -5.26 -37.29 20.09
N LEU A 216 -5.49 -37.62 18.82
CA LEU A 216 -4.57 -37.36 17.73
C LEU A 216 -5.16 -36.29 16.81
N SER A 217 -4.44 -35.19 16.61
CA SER A 217 -4.81 -34.21 15.58
C SER A 217 -4.53 -34.78 14.19
N LEU A 218 -5.52 -34.66 13.30
CA LEU A 218 -5.42 -35.06 11.89
C LEU A 218 -5.18 -33.83 10.98
N VAL A 219 -5.07 -32.65 11.56
CA VAL A 219 -4.83 -31.40 10.82
C VAL A 219 -3.47 -31.47 10.13
N GLY A 220 -3.44 -31.19 8.84
CA GLY A 220 -2.22 -31.24 8.04
C GLY A 220 -1.77 -32.64 7.62
N MET A 221 -2.50 -33.70 7.99
CA MET A 221 -2.28 -35.04 7.43
C MET A 221 -2.79 -35.13 5.99
N PRO A 222 -2.16 -35.95 5.13
CA PRO A 222 -2.61 -36.19 3.76
C PRO A 222 -4.02 -36.81 3.71
N SER A 223 -4.64 -36.81 2.52
CA SER A 223 -5.98 -37.37 2.31
C SER A 223 -6.08 -38.85 2.62
N GLU A 224 -4.99 -39.60 2.43
CA GLU A 224 -4.86 -41.00 2.83
C GLU A 224 -3.63 -41.16 3.71
N VAL A 225 -3.82 -41.70 4.92
CA VAL A 225 -2.76 -41.87 5.90
C VAL A 225 -2.88 -43.19 6.63
N GLU A 226 -1.72 -43.84 6.81
CA GLU A 226 -1.56 -45.02 7.64
C GLU A 226 -0.84 -44.63 8.94
N LEU A 227 -1.49 -44.92 10.08
CA LEU A 227 -0.97 -44.66 11.40
C LEU A 227 -0.65 -45.96 12.10
N GLU A 228 0.56 -46.09 12.62
CA GLU A 228 0.98 -47.29 13.34
C GLU A 228 0.82 -47.11 14.84
N LEU A 229 0.11 -48.03 15.48
CA LEU A 229 -0.05 -48.09 16.92
C LEU A 229 0.92 -49.13 17.49
N GLN A 230 1.78 -48.71 18.41
CA GLN A 230 2.82 -49.53 19.01
C GLN A 230 2.71 -49.52 20.55
N ALA A 231 3.03 -50.63 21.19
CA ALA A 231 3.19 -50.74 22.63
C ALA A 231 4.67 -50.68 22.99
N ILE A 232 5.01 -49.84 23.96
CA ILE A 232 6.34 -49.77 24.57
C ILE A 232 6.24 -50.39 25.95
N LEU A 233 6.96 -51.50 26.16
CA LEU A 233 7.00 -52.22 27.43
C LEU A 233 8.02 -51.56 28.38
N LYS A 234 7.93 -51.89 29.68
CA LYS A 234 8.88 -51.37 30.69
C LYS A 234 10.31 -51.84 30.49
N ASP A 235 10.53 -52.89 29.70
CA ASP A 235 11.85 -53.38 29.31
C ASP A 235 12.33 -52.78 27.97
N GLU A 236 11.67 -51.70 27.53
CA GLU A 236 11.97 -50.96 26.29
C GLU A 236 11.66 -51.73 25.00
N THR A 237 11.07 -52.92 25.09
CA THR A 237 10.57 -53.65 23.91
C THR A 237 9.45 -52.86 23.23
N VAL A 238 9.59 -52.64 21.93
CA VAL A 238 8.57 -52.01 21.08
C VAL A 238 7.83 -53.09 20.29
N LEU A 239 6.51 -53.15 20.43
CA LEU A 239 5.66 -54.13 19.76
C LEU A 239 4.64 -53.43 18.86
N PRO A 240 4.60 -53.73 17.55
CA PRO A 240 3.55 -53.20 16.68
C PRO A 240 2.22 -53.89 17.01
N LEU A 241 1.17 -53.11 17.26
CA LEU A 241 -0.17 -53.63 17.59
C LEU A 241 -1.06 -53.68 16.35
N CYS A 242 -1.30 -52.52 15.73
CA CYS A 242 -2.14 -52.38 14.55
C CYS A 242 -1.78 -51.15 13.73
N ALA A 243 -2.24 -51.12 12.48
CA ALA A 243 -2.26 -49.94 11.64
C ALA A 243 -3.71 -49.45 11.46
N ILE A 244 -3.91 -48.14 11.54
CA ILE A 244 -5.20 -47.47 11.30
C ILE A 244 -5.07 -46.71 9.98
N PHE A 245 -5.91 -47.05 9.01
CA PHE A 245 -5.99 -46.39 7.72
C PHE A 245 -7.10 -45.35 7.75
N LEU A 246 -6.74 -44.10 7.51
CA LEU A 246 -7.67 -42.97 7.45
C LEU A 246 -7.75 -42.47 6.01
N LYS A 247 -8.96 -42.16 5.57
CA LYS A 247 -9.24 -41.61 4.24
C LYS A 247 -10.19 -40.42 4.36
N ARG A 248 -9.83 -39.30 3.75
CA ARG A 248 -10.69 -38.11 3.63
C ARG A 248 -11.76 -38.41 2.57
N GLU A 249 -13.02 -38.15 2.88
CA GLU A 249 -14.11 -38.24 1.90
C GLU A 249 -14.05 -37.01 0.98
N ASP A 250 -14.18 -37.26 -0.33
CA ASP A 250 -14.24 -36.22 -1.38
C ASP A 250 -15.62 -35.54 -1.44
#